data_AF-A0A5C6YTR9-F1
#
_entry.id   AF-A0A5C6YTR9-F1
#
_cell.length_a   1.000
_cell.length_b   1.000
_cell.length_c   1.000
_cell.angle_alpha   90.00
_cell.angle_beta   90.00
_cell.angle_gamma   90.00
#
_symmetry.space_group_name_H-M   'P 1'
#
loop_
_entity.id
_entity.type
_entity.pdbx_description
1 polymer ?
#
loop_
_entity_poly.entity_id
_entity_poly.type
_entity_poly.pdbx_seq_one_letter_code
_entity_poly.pdbx_strand_id
1 'polypeptide(L)' 'MFKKVINTKGFWKSVLSLAVAFALLFAFIKWAIDGFEMAYFTERNPLIFILTLLLAGFVYGFFVTFGKFRAKLKEKEAGQ' A
#
# COMPACT_ATOMS: atom_id res chain seq x y z
N MET A 1 -18.37 12.11 -1.42
CA MET A 1 -17.76 10.92 -0.79
C MET A 1 -16.24 10.85 -0.89
N PHE A 2 -15.64 10.82 -2.09
CA PHE A 2 -14.17 10.68 -2.24
C PHE A 2 -13.36 11.74 -1.47
N LYS A 3 -13.64 13.03 -1.69
CA LYS A 3 -13.00 14.14 -0.96
C LYS A 3 -13.11 14.02 0.58
N LYS A 4 -14.25 13.52 1.09
CA LYS A 4 -14.50 13.31 2.52
C LYS A 4 -13.59 12.21 3.09
N VAL A 5 -13.39 11.13 2.34
CA VAL A 5 -12.51 10.01 2.71
C VAL A 5 -11.04 10.48 2.78
N ILE A 6 -10.53 11.09 1.71
CA ILE A 6 -9.09 11.45 1.63
C ILE A 6 -8.70 12.58 2.59
N ASN A 7 -9.66 13.43 2.99
CA ASN A 7 -9.45 14.50 3.96
C ASN A 7 -9.69 14.05 5.41
N THR A 8 -10.07 12.78 5.64
CA THR A 8 -10.24 12.28 7.01
C THR A 8 -8.88 12.21 7.71
N LYS A 9 -8.80 12.77 8.93
CA LYS A 9 -7.57 12.76 9.73
C LYS A 9 -7.05 11.33 9.87
N GLY A 10 -5.77 11.14 9.54
CA GLY A 10 -5.10 9.83 9.59
C GLY A 10 -5.22 8.98 8.32
N PHE A 11 -6.01 9.37 7.32
CA PHE A 11 -6.12 8.64 6.04
C PHE A 11 -4.74 8.44 5.41
N TRP A 12 -4.01 9.51 5.14
CA TRP A 12 -2.68 9.43 4.51
C TRP A 12 -1.64 8.69 5.35
N LYS A 13 -1.71 8.78 6.68
CA LYS A 13 -0.85 7.98 7.57
C LYS A 13 -1.13 6.49 7.41
N SER A 14 -2.41 6.10 7.30
CA SER A 14 -2.81 4.72 7.04
C SER A 14 -2.41 4.25 5.64
N VAL A 15 -2.55 5.10 4.61
CA VAL A 15 -2.08 4.79 3.24
C VAL A 15 -0.59 4.48 3.24
N LEU A 16 0.24 5.37 3.80
CA LEU A 16 1.69 5.21 3.83
C LEU A 16 2.11 3.99 4.66
N SER A 17 1.52 3.79 5.84
CA SER A 17 1.80 2.63 6.69
C SER A 17 1.48 1.31 5.98
N LEU A 18 0.33 1.23 5.31
CA LEU A 18 -0.09 0.02 4.61
C LEU A 18 0.72 -0.22 3.33
N ALA A 19 1.08 0.86 2.63
CA ALA A 19 1.94 0.80 1.45
C ALA A 19 3.33 0.24 1.77
N VAL A 20 3.96 0.73 2.84
CA VAL A 20 5.28 0.24 3.28
C VAL A 20 5.18 -1.22 3.75
N ALA A 21 4.17 -1.56 4.55
CA ALA A 21 3.97 -2.94 5.00
C ALA A 21 3.78 -3.91 3.83
N PHE A 22 2.95 -3.54 2.85
CA PHE A 22 2.74 -4.35 1.65
C PHE A 22 4.01 -4.47 0.80
N ALA A 23 4.73 -3.36 0.58
CA ALA A 23 5.98 -3.37 -0.19
C ALA A 23 7.02 -4.32 0.41
N LEU A 24 7.23 -4.26 1.74
CA LEU A 24 8.16 -5.15 2.43
C LEU A 24 7.73 -6.61 2.36
N LEU A 25 6.45 -6.90 2.62
CA LEU A 25 5.92 -8.27 2.54
C LEU A 25 6.00 -8.83 1.12
N PHE A 26 5.61 -8.04 0.13
CA PHE A 26 5.67 -8.44 -1.28
C PHE A 26 7.10 -8.73 -1.71
N ALA A 27 8.04 -7.82 -1.41
CA ALA A 27 9.44 -8.01 -1.75
C ALA A 27 10.02 -9.26 -1.07
N PHE A 28 9.69 -9.48 0.20
CA PHE A 28 10.14 -10.65 0.94
C PHE A 28 9.57 -11.97 0.37
N ILE A 29 8.26 -12.03 0.10
CA ILE A 29 7.63 -13.22 -0.48
C ILE A 29 8.18 -13.50 -1.87
N LYS A 30 8.33 -12.46 -2.70
CA LYS A 30 8.88 -12.62 -4.05
C LYS A 30 10.33 -13.11 -4.02
N TRP A 31 11.14 -12.56 -3.13
CA TRP A 31 12.51 -13.01 -2.90
C TRP A 31 12.58 -14.47 -2.44
N ALA A 32 11.66 -14.91 -1.57
CA ALA A 32 11.55 -16.30 -1.16
C ALA A 32 11.16 -17.24 -2.31
N ILE A 33 10.22 -16.81 -3.17
CA ILE A 33 9.83 -17.58 -4.37
C ILE A 33 11.00 -17.70 -5.35
N ASP A 34 11.83 -16.66 -5.46
CA ASP A 34 13.03 -16.64 -6.30
C ASP A 34 14.24 -17.32 -5.62
N GLY A 35 14.01 -18.12 -4.56
CA GLY A 35 15.03 -18.95 -3.93
C GLY A 35 15.97 -18.23 -2.96
N PHE A 36 15.62 -17.03 -2.50
CA PHE A 36 16.49 -16.13 -1.72
C PHE A 36 17.78 -15.71 -2.46
N GLU A 37 17.77 -15.76 -3.78
CA GLU A 37 18.90 -15.32 -4.59
C GLU A 37 19.11 -13.81 -4.50
N MET A 38 20.35 -13.37 -4.27
CA MET A 38 20.69 -11.94 -4.25
C MET A 38 20.52 -11.28 -5.62
N ALA A 39 20.52 -12.09 -6.69
CA ALA A 39 20.19 -11.70 -8.06
C ALA A 39 18.86 -10.95 -8.14
N TYR A 40 17.88 -11.28 -7.29
CA TYR A 40 16.59 -10.60 -7.20
C TYR A 40 16.73 -9.07 -7.05
N PHE A 41 17.74 -8.61 -6.30
CA PHE A 41 17.98 -7.20 -6.05
C PHE A 41 18.98 -6.55 -7.02
N THR A 42 19.77 -7.34 -7.74
CA THR A 42 20.92 -6.85 -8.53
C THR A 42 20.74 -6.99 -10.04
N GLU A 43 19.88 -7.89 -10.52
CA GLU A 43 19.64 -8.08 -11.96
C GLU A 43 18.90 -6.92 -12.62
N ARG A 44 18.07 -6.21 -11.85
CA ARG A 44 17.28 -5.08 -12.36
C ARG A 44 17.91 -3.76 -11.96
N ASN A 45 17.64 -2.73 -12.75
CA ASN A 45 17.99 -1.37 -12.36
C ASN A 45 17.35 -1.04 -10.99
N PRO A 46 18.15 -0.69 -9.96
CA PRO A 46 17.67 -0.53 -8.59
C PRO A 46 16.65 0.60 -8.46
N LEU A 47 16.75 1.65 -9.30
CA LEU A 47 15.78 2.74 -9.32
C LEU A 47 14.42 2.25 -9.82
N ILE A 48 14.39 1.46 -10.89
CA ILE A 48 13.15 0.89 -11.44
C ILE A 48 12.53 -0.09 -10.43
N PHE A 49 13.36 -0.92 -9.79
CA PHE A 49 12.90 -1.85 -8.75
C PHE A 49 12.23 -1.10 -7.59
N ILE A 50 12.89 -0.09 -7.03
CA ILE A 50 12.34 0.69 -5.91
C ILE A 50 11.07 1.45 -6.34
N LEU A 51 11.08 2.09 -7.51
CA LEU A 51 9.92 2.85 -7.99
C LEU A 51 8.72 1.95 -8.24
N THR A 52 8.90 0.79 -8.87
CA THR A 52 7.81 -0.17 -9.09
C THR A 52 7.26 -0.72 -7.78
N LEU A 53 8.13 -1.01 -6.81
CA LEU A 53 7.73 -1.49 -5.49
C LEU A 53 6.94 -0.43 -4.71
N LEU A 54 7.42 0.81 -4.69
CA LEU A 54 6.74 1.93 -4.03
C LEU A 54 5.40 2.25 -4.71
N LEU A 55 5.35 2.23 -6.04
CA LEU A 55 4.10 2.47 -6.79
C LEU A 55 3.08 1.38 -6.49
N ALA A 56 3.47 0.11 -6.53
CA ALA A 56 2.59 -1.02 -6.22
C ALA A 56 2.09 -0.95 -4.77
N GLY A 57 3.00 -0.71 -3.82
CA GLY A 57 2.66 -0.51 -2.41
C GLY A 57 1.70 0.65 -2.21
N PHE A 58 1.94 1.80 -2.85
CA PHE A 58 1.07 2.97 -2.75
C PHE A 58 -0.33 2.69 -3.32
N VAL A 59 -0.42 2.07 -4.50
CA VAL A 59 -1.71 1.72 -5.13
C VAL A 59 -2.51 0.81 -4.20
N TYR A 60 -1.89 -0.27 -3.70
CA TYR A 60 -2.54 -1.18 -2.75
C TYR A 60 -2.96 -0.46 -1.46
N GLY A 61 -2.03 0.26 -0.83
CA GLY A 61 -2.25 0.99 0.41
C GLY A 61 -3.37 2.03 0.28
N PHE A 62 -3.45 2.71 -0.87
CA PHE A 62 -4.49 3.68 -1.16
C PHE A 62 -5.86 3.02 -1.27
N PHE A 63 -6.03 2.00 -2.11
CA PHE A 63 -7.34 1.38 -2.34
C PHE A 63 -7.89 0.69 -1.09
N VAL A 64 -7.05 -0.04 -0.36
CA VAL A 64 -7.48 -0.71 0.88
C VAL A 64 -7.87 0.31 1.95
N THR A 65 -7.04 1.34 2.16
CA THR A 65 -7.35 2.40 3.13
C THR A 65 -8.60 3.18 2.72
N PHE A 66 -8.77 3.47 1.43
CA PHE A 66 -9.95 4.13 0.89
C PHE A 66 -11.22 3.33 1.16
N GLY A 67 -11.21 2.03 0.88
CA GLY A 67 -12.33 1.13 1.19
C GLY A 67 -12.68 1.15 2.67
N LYS A 68 -11.67 0.99 3.54
CA LYS A 68 -11.82 0.98 5.00
C LYS A 68 -12.44 2.28 5.54
N PHE A 69 -11.90 3.43 5.12
CA PHE A 69 -12.39 4.73 5.60
C PHE A 69 -13.76 5.09 5.00
N ARG A 70 -14.02 4.71 3.74
CA ARG A 70 -15.33 4.88 3.11
C ARG A 70 -16.42 4.10 3.86
N ALA A 71 -16.15 2.84 4.20
CA ALA A 71 -17.10 2.01 4.97
C ALA A 71 -17.40 2.64 6.34
N LYS A 72 -16.35 3.01 7.08
CA LYS A 72 -16.48 3.63 8.41
C LYS A 72 -17.25 4.96 8.39
N LEU A 73 -17.09 5.77 7.34
CA LEU A 73 -17.86 7.02 7.20
C LEU A 73 -19.34 6.73 6.91
N LYS A 74 -19.63 5.75 6.05
CA LYS A 74 -21.02 5.34 5.76
C LYS A 74 -21.73 4.78 7.00
N GLU A 75 -21.05 3.97 7.80
CA GLU A 75 -21.60 3.43 9.06
C GLU A 75 -21.97 4.56 10.04
N LYS A 76 -21.11 5.58 10.16
CA LYS A 76 -21.38 6.75 11.00
C LYS A 76 -22.56 7.59 10.51
N GLU A 77 -22.75 7.68 9.20
CA GLU A 77 -23.86 8.41 8.59
C GLU A 77 -25.19 7.66 8.70
N ALA A 78 -25.16 6.32 8.73
CA ALA A 78 -26.37 5.48 8.82
C ALA A 78 -26.84 5.21 10.27
N GLY A 79 -25.96 5.40 11.26
CA GLY A 79 -26.28 5.28 12.69
C GLY A 79 -26.66 6.60 13.37
N GLN A 80 -26.76 7.70 12.60
CA GLN A 80 -27.36 8.98 13.00
C GLN A 80 -28.76 9.08 12.41
#